data_AF-A0A0Q9SIP1-F1
#
_entry.id   AF-A0A0Q9SIP1-F1
#
_cell.length_a   1.000
_cell.length_b   1.000
_cell.length_c   1.000
_cell.angle_alpha   90.00
_cell.angle_beta   90.00
_cell.angle_gamma   90.00
#
_symmetry.space_group_name_H-M   'P 1'
#
loop_
_entity.id
_entity.type
_entity.pdbx_description
1 polymer ?
#
loop_
_entity_poly.entity_id
_entity_poly.type
_entity_poly.pdbx_seq_one_letter_code
_entity_poly.pdbx_strand_id
1 'polypeptide(L)'
;MDQTQERRLIGSLALALEQVANGELKFMAAVQSADQADLGKAAASLPHTLILTGAATAAVLGDLLDGSCAWQDAQAWAFFVRRGYVPSWRSPILPIAVDYEDFYEDAIVEAVSRMDELGDEVDGHISEAEGRLLLQLLGVP
;
A
#
# COMPACT_ATOMS: atom_id res chain seq x y z
N MET A 1 -4.20 -22.42 17.94
CA MET A 1 -2.84 -21.86 17.76
C MET A 1 -2.25 -21.62 19.13
N ASP A 2 -1.00 -22.01 19.37
CA ASP A 2 -0.32 -21.70 20.64
C ASP A 2 -0.05 -20.18 20.74
N GLN A 3 -0.11 -19.59 21.93
CA GLN A 3 0.06 -18.14 22.16
C GLN A 3 1.42 -17.63 21.65
N THR A 4 2.45 -18.48 21.68
CA THR A 4 3.77 -18.15 21.14
C THR A 4 3.74 -18.00 19.61
N GLN A 5 2.98 -18.85 18.92
CA GLN A 5 2.84 -18.81 17.47
C GLN A 5 2.02 -17.60 17.03
N GLU A 6 0.94 -17.30 17.75
CA GLU A 6 0.12 -16.12 17.48
C GLU A 6 0.95 -14.83 17.58
N ARG A 7 1.72 -14.65 18.66
CA ARG A 7 2.57 -13.46 18.83
C ARG A 7 3.60 -13.31 17.71
N ARG A 8 4.19 -14.41 17.24
CA ARG A 8 5.15 -14.38 16.12
C ARG A 8 4.47 -13.99 14.82
N LEU A 9 3.27 -14.52 14.56
CA LEU A 9 2.48 -14.14 13.38
C LEU A 9 2.16 -12.65 13.40
N ILE A 10 1.59 -12.15 14.51
CA ILE A 10 1.22 -10.74 14.66
C ILE A 10 2.44 -9.83 14.50
N GLY A 11 3.58 -10.17 15.10
CA GLY A 11 4.82 -9.39 14.93
C GLY A 11 5.33 -9.39 13.48
N SER A 12 5.23 -10.51 12.77
CA SER A 12 5.61 -10.60 11.36
C SER A 12 4.67 -9.79 10.46
N LEU A 13 3.36 -9.77 10.75
CA LEU A 13 2.39 -9.00 10.00
C LEU A 13 2.54 -7.49 10.27
N ALA A 14 2.87 -7.10 11.50
CA ALA A 14 3.13 -5.71 11.84
C ALA A 14 4.30 -5.15 11.02
N LEU A 15 5.40 -5.91 10.94
CA LEU A 15 6.53 -5.57 10.07
C LEU A 15 6.09 -5.50 8.60
N ALA A 16 5.30 -6.46 8.12
CA ALA A 16 4.83 -6.45 6.73
C ALA A 16 3.98 -5.20 6.42
N LEU A 17 3.11 -4.78 7.34
CA LEU A 17 2.30 -3.57 7.21
C LEU A 17 3.17 -2.31 7.13
N GLU A 18 4.17 -2.16 8.00
CA GLU A 18 5.12 -1.05 7.94
C GLU A 18 5.89 -1.04 6.61
N GLN A 19 6.36 -2.19 6.15
CA GLN A 19 7.12 -2.29 4.90
C GLN A 19 6.23 -1.95 3.69
N VAL A 20 4.97 -2.41 3.67
CA VAL A 20 4.00 -2.05 2.63
C VAL A 20 3.73 -0.54 2.61
N ALA A 21 3.56 0.09 3.78
CA ALA A 21 3.39 1.55 3.87
C ALA A 21 4.64 2.32 3.39
N ASN A 22 5.83 1.71 3.48
CA ASN A 22 7.08 2.23 2.94
C ASN A 22 7.31 1.91 1.45
N GLY A 23 6.32 1.34 0.75
CA GLY A 23 6.40 1.04 -0.69
C GLY A 23 7.02 -0.31 -1.06
N GLU A 24 7.31 -1.18 -0.08
CA GLU A 24 7.95 -2.48 -0.34
C GLU A 24 6.92 -3.55 -0.77
N LEU A 25 6.63 -3.59 -2.07
CA LEU A 25 5.59 -4.44 -2.67
C LEU A 25 5.75 -5.94 -2.37
N LYS A 26 6.98 -6.43 -2.16
CA LYS A 26 7.24 -7.85 -1.84
C LYS A 26 6.53 -8.34 -0.56
N PHE A 27 6.12 -7.43 0.33
CA PHE A 27 5.39 -7.77 1.56
C PHE A 27 3.86 -7.83 1.34
N MET A 28 3.34 -7.38 0.19
CA MET A 28 1.91 -7.44 -0.12
C MET A 28 1.36 -8.87 -0.07
N ALA A 29 2.15 -9.87 -0.49
CA ALA A 29 1.72 -11.27 -0.42
C ALA A 29 1.39 -11.72 1.01
N ALA A 30 2.18 -11.28 2.00
CA ALA A 30 1.91 -11.58 3.41
C ALA A 30 0.61 -10.91 3.87
N VAL A 31 0.42 -9.62 3.53
CA VAL A 31 -0.80 -8.87 3.87
C VAL A 31 -2.04 -9.48 3.22
N GLN A 32 -1.98 -9.83 1.93
CA GLN A 32 -3.10 -10.42 1.19
C GLN A 32 -3.49 -11.82 1.67
N SER A 33 -2.52 -12.59 2.18
CA SER A 33 -2.75 -13.95 2.67
C SER A 33 -3.32 -14.01 4.09
N ALA A 34 -3.22 -12.92 4.84
CA ALA A 34 -3.64 -12.85 6.23
C ALA A 34 -5.14 -12.56 6.36
N ASP A 35 -5.75 -13.09 7.41
CA ASP A 35 -7.12 -12.74 7.76
C ASP A 35 -7.18 -11.31 8.33
N GLN A 36 -8.26 -10.58 8.01
CA GLN A 36 -8.37 -9.17 8.39
C GLN A 36 -8.31 -8.94 9.90
N ALA A 37 -8.76 -9.91 10.70
CA ALA A 37 -8.65 -9.84 12.16
C ALA A 37 -7.19 -9.83 12.64
N ASP A 38 -6.31 -10.60 12.00
CA ASP A 38 -4.89 -10.66 12.37
C ASP A 38 -4.14 -9.43 11.85
N LEU A 39 -4.50 -8.90 10.68
CA LEU A 39 -4.01 -7.60 10.21
C LEU A 39 -4.40 -6.47 11.15
N GLY A 40 -5.65 -6.45 11.65
CA GLY A 40 -6.10 -5.47 12.64
C GLY A 40 -5.34 -5.56 13.95
N LYS A 41 -5.09 -6.77 14.48
CA LYS A 41 -4.24 -6.98 15.66
C LYS A 41 -2.80 -6.53 15.41
N ALA A 42 -2.26 -6.80 14.23
CA ALA A 42 -0.91 -6.40 13.84
C ALA A 42 -0.78 -4.88 13.78
N ALA A 43 -1.71 -4.20 13.12
CA ALA A 43 -1.78 -2.74 13.08
C ALA A 43 -1.89 -2.14 14.48
N ALA A 44 -2.76 -2.69 15.34
CA ALA A 44 -2.92 -2.24 16.73
C ALA A 44 -1.68 -2.51 17.61
N SER A 45 -0.77 -3.39 17.19
CA SER A 45 0.48 -3.68 17.91
C SER A 45 1.62 -2.74 17.53
N LEU A 46 1.46 -1.94 16.47
CA LEU A 46 2.44 -0.94 16.07
C LEU A 46 2.47 0.21 17.09
N PRO A 47 3.67 0.77 17.39
CA PRO A 47 3.78 1.89 18.31
C PRO A 47 3.34 3.23 17.68
N HIS A 48 2.99 3.25 16.40
CA HIS A 48 2.60 4.42 15.63
C HIS A 48 1.55 4.06 14.57
N THR A 49 0.83 5.06 14.08
CA THR A 49 -0.04 4.92 12.90
C THR A 49 0.83 4.76 11.66
N LEU A 50 0.40 3.93 10.71
CA LEU A 50 1.06 3.82 9.41
C LEU A 50 0.93 5.15 8.68
N ILE A 51 2.03 5.67 8.14
CA ILE A 51 2.07 6.89 7.35
C ILE A 51 2.62 6.55 5.98
N LEU A 52 1.85 6.82 4.94
CA LEU A 52 2.31 6.76 3.57
C LEU A 52 3.03 8.08 3.23
N THR A 53 4.29 7.96 2.81
CA THR A 53 5.14 9.12 2.49
C THR A 53 5.17 9.40 0.99
N GLY A 54 5.57 10.62 0.64
CA GLY A 54 5.80 10.99 -0.76
C GLY A 54 6.89 10.10 -1.39
N ALA A 55 7.95 9.81 -0.63
CA ALA A 55 9.05 8.96 -1.06
C ALA A 55 8.62 7.51 -1.34
N ALA A 56 7.81 6.91 -0.46
CA ALA A 56 7.28 5.56 -0.66
C ALA A 56 6.38 5.48 -1.91
N THR A 57 5.51 6.49 -2.09
CA THR A 57 4.62 6.58 -3.24
C THR A 57 5.41 6.75 -4.54
N ALA A 58 6.44 7.60 -4.53
CA ALA A 58 7.31 7.82 -5.67
C ALA A 58 8.12 6.58 -6.04
N ALA A 59 8.56 5.80 -5.04
CA ALA A 59 9.26 4.54 -5.28
C ALA A 59 8.38 3.53 -6.02
N VAL A 60 7.14 3.30 -5.55
CA VAL A 60 6.20 2.37 -6.22
C VAL A 60 5.85 2.85 -7.63
N LEU A 61 5.61 4.15 -7.80
CA LEU A 61 5.35 4.73 -9.12
C LEU A 61 6.57 4.60 -10.05
N GLY A 62 7.78 4.80 -9.53
CA GLY A 62 9.04 4.62 -10.26
C GLY A 62 9.21 3.18 -10.75
N ASP A 63 9.04 2.20 -9.85
CA ASP A 63 9.11 0.77 -10.16
C ASP A 63 8.05 0.34 -11.19
N LEU A 64 6.88 1.01 -11.19
CA LEU A 64 5.85 0.77 -12.19
C LEU A 64 6.26 1.30 -13.57
N LEU A 65 6.82 2.51 -13.62
CA LEU A 65 7.20 3.17 -14.88
C LEU A 65 8.43 2.54 -15.53
N ASP A 66 9.36 2.01 -14.75
CA ASP A 66 10.55 1.32 -15.26
C ASP A 66 10.32 -0.18 -15.54
N GLY A 67 9.16 -0.71 -15.14
CA GLY A 67 8.76 -2.10 -15.33
C GLY A 67 9.38 -3.08 -14.32
N SER A 68 9.94 -2.58 -13.21
CA SER A 68 10.46 -3.40 -12.10
C SER A 68 9.34 -4.06 -11.28
N CYS A 69 8.12 -3.52 -11.33
CA CYS A 69 6.94 -4.17 -10.78
C CYS A 69 5.81 -4.34 -11.82
N ALA A 70 4.92 -5.32 -11.57
CA ALA A 70 3.74 -5.49 -12.41
C ALA A 70 2.65 -4.49 -12.01
N TRP A 71 1.85 -4.02 -12.96
CA TRP A 71 0.78 -3.07 -12.68
C TRP A 71 -0.24 -3.59 -11.66
N GLN A 72 -0.47 -4.90 -11.60
CA GLN A 72 -1.36 -5.52 -10.60
C GLN A 72 -0.82 -5.37 -9.18
N ASP A 73 0.50 -5.39 -8.99
CA ASP A 73 1.13 -5.24 -7.68
C ASP A 73 1.00 -3.78 -7.20
N ALA A 74 1.25 -2.82 -8.11
CA ALA A 74 1.05 -1.41 -7.84
C ALA A 74 -0.42 -1.09 -7.55
N GLN A 75 -1.36 -1.65 -8.32
CA GLN A 75 -2.79 -1.49 -8.07
C GLN A 75 -3.21 -2.07 -6.72
N ALA A 76 -2.79 -3.30 -6.41
CA ALA A 76 -3.15 -3.94 -5.15
C ALA A 76 -2.60 -3.18 -3.94
N TRP A 77 -1.39 -2.64 -4.07
CA TRP A 77 -0.80 -1.75 -3.07
C TRP A 77 -1.62 -0.46 -2.92
N ALA A 78 -1.93 0.21 -4.03
CA ALA A 78 -2.73 1.44 -4.04
C ALA A 78 -4.12 1.24 -3.42
N PHE A 79 -4.79 0.13 -3.76
CA PHE A 79 -6.05 -0.26 -3.18
C PHE A 79 -5.95 -0.39 -1.66
N PHE A 80 -4.93 -1.09 -1.18
CA PHE A 80 -4.70 -1.34 0.24
C PHE A 80 -4.42 -0.04 1.00
N VAL A 81 -3.46 0.77 0.56
CA VAL A 81 -3.10 2.02 1.28
C VAL A 81 -4.25 3.03 1.26
N ARG A 82 -5.07 3.04 0.21
CA ARG A 82 -6.25 3.92 0.11
C ARG A 82 -7.41 3.49 1.01
N ARG A 83 -7.63 2.19 1.16
CA ARG A 83 -8.83 1.65 1.82
C ARG A 83 -8.56 0.99 3.17
N GLY A 84 -7.32 0.67 3.50
CA GLY A 84 -6.92 0.03 4.75
C GLY A 84 -7.24 -1.47 4.83
N TYR A 85 -7.63 -2.11 3.74
CA TYR A 85 -7.95 -3.54 3.74
C TYR A 85 -7.66 -4.20 2.39
N VAL A 86 -7.49 -5.52 2.43
CA VAL A 86 -7.44 -6.35 1.22
C VAL A 86 -8.83 -6.97 1.02
N PRO A 87 -9.41 -6.91 -0.19
CA PRO A 87 -10.69 -7.56 -0.48
C PRO A 87 -10.59 -9.06 -0.19
N SER A 88 -11.35 -9.53 0.79
CA SER A 88 -11.46 -10.96 1.09
C SER A 88 -12.91 -11.33 1.36
N TRP A 89 -13.26 -12.56 1.01
CA TRP A 89 -14.62 -13.08 1.14
C TRP A 89 -14.84 -13.74 2.51
N ARG A 90 -13.80 -13.76 3.36
CA ARG A 90 -13.69 -14.64 4.53
C ARG A 90 -13.94 -13.95 5.85
N SER A 91 -13.89 -12.62 5.91
CA SER A 91 -14.01 -11.87 7.16
C SER A 91 -14.70 -10.52 6.94
N PRO A 92 -15.34 -9.96 7.99
CA PRO A 92 -15.79 -8.58 7.96
C PRO A 92 -14.66 -7.63 7.59
N ILE A 93 -14.97 -6.64 6.74
CA ILE A 93 -14.01 -5.60 6.37
C ILE A 93 -13.84 -4.67 7.56
N LEU A 94 -12.61 -4.61 8.09
CA LEU A 94 -12.20 -3.73 9.18
C LEU A 94 -10.97 -2.95 8.71
N PRO A 95 -11.14 -1.74 8.15
CA PRO A 95 -10.04 -0.94 7.64
C PRO A 95 -8.98 -0.62 8.69
N ILE A 96 -7.71 -0.70 8.29
CA ILE A 96 -6.55 -0.20 9.02
C ILE A 96 -6.32 1.25 8.60
N ALA A 97 -6.09 2.14 9.57
CA ALA A 97 -5.76 3.52 9.29
C ALA A 97 -4.35 3.61 8.66
N VAL A 98 -4.27 4.28 7.53
CA VAL A 98 -3.02 4.70 6.88
C VAL A 98 -3.17 6.20 6.62
N ASP A 99 -2.42 6.99 7.37
CA ASP A 99 -2.40 8.45 7.20
C ASP A 99 -1.42 8.81 6.08
N TYR A 100 -1.54 10.01 5.52
CA TYR A 100 -0.65 10.51 4.48
C TYR A 100 0.27 11.59 5.05
N GLU A 101 1.49 11.67 4.53
CA GLU A 101 2.42 12.73 4.89
C GLU A 101 1.86 14.10 4.48
N ASP A 102 1.55 14.96 5.46
CA ASP A 102 0.90 16.27 5.29
C ASP A 102 1.48 17.11 4.14
N PHE A 103 2.81 17.12 3.98
CA PHE A 103 3.47 17.96 2.97
C PHE A 103 3.17 17.51 1.54
N TYR A 104 2.91 16.22 1.33
CA TYR A 104 2.66 15.61 0.01
C TYR A 104 1.25 15.03 -0.10
N GLU A 105 0.34 15.31 0.84
CA GLU A 105 -0.97 14.65 0.94
C GLU A 105 -1.72 14.65 -0.40
N ASP A 106 -1.87 15.81 -1.04
CA ASP A 106 -2.57 15.94 -2.32
C ASP A 106 -1.89 15.12 -3.44
N ALA A 107 -0.56 15.17 -3.52
CA ALA A 107 0.22 14.45 -4.52
C ALA A 107 0.15 12.93 -4.32
N ILE A 108 0.18 12.47 -3.07
CA ILE A 108 0.02 11.06 -2.70
C ILE A 108 -1.39 10.60 -3.09
N VAL A 109 -2.43 11.35 -2.72
CA VAL A 109 -3.82 11.05 -3.07
C VAL A 109 -3.99 10.87 -4.57
N GLU A 110 -3.43 11.79 -5.36
CA GLU A 110 -3.51 11.75 -6.82
C GLU A 110 -2.80 10.51 -7.39
N ALA A 111 -1.54 10.28 -7.01
CA ALA A 111 -0.75 9.15 -7.50
C ALA A 111 -1.36 7.79 -7.10
N VAL A 112 -1.80 7.65 -5.85
CA VAL A 112 -2.47 6.44 -5.35
C VAL A 112 -3.81 6.23 -6.09
N SER A 113 -4.58 7.27 -6.33
CA SER A 113 -5.85 7.16 -7.06
C SER A 113 -5.61 6.66 -8.49
N ARG A 114 -4.59 7.19 -9.17
CA ARG A 114 -4.24 6.74 -10.52
C ARG A 114 -3.71 5.31 -10.57
N MET A 115 -2.94 4.88 -9.57
CA MET A 115 -2.49 3.49 -9.47
C MET A 115 -3.63 2.51 -9.14
N ASP A 116 -4.60 2.93 -8.33
CA ASP A 116 -5.80 2.13 -7.98
C ASP A 116 -6.69 1.86 -9.20
N GLU A 117 -6.66 2.77 -10.19
CA GLU A 117 -7.42 2.69 -11.44
C GLU A 117 -6.75 1.80 -12.52
N LEU A 118 -5.50 1.34 -12.31
CA LEU A 118 -4.79 0.49 -13.26
C LEU A 118 -5.59 -0.77 -13.64
N GLY A 119 -5.61 -1.12 -14.92
CA GLY A 119 -6.38 -2.25 -15.42
C GLY A 119 -7.88 -1.99 -15.63
N ASP A 120 -8.39 -0.78 -15.32
CA ASP A 120 -9.70 -0.32 -15.79
C ASP A 120 -9.70 -0.16 -17.34
N GLU A 121 -10.83 -0.44 -17.98
CA GLU A 121 -10.99 -0.41 -19.44
C GLU A 121 -10.92 1.01 -20.02
N VAL A 122 -11.17 2.03 -19.19
CA VAL A 122 -11.22 3.44 -19.62
C VAL A 122 -9.91 4.16 -19.32
N ASP A 123 -9.47 4.14 -18.05
CA ASP A 123 -8.33 4.93 -17.56
C ASP A 123 -7.23 4.06 -16.92
N GLY A 124 -7.20 2.77 -17.24
CA GLY A 124 -6.34 1.76 -16.59
C GLY A 124 -4.88 1.72 -16.99
N HIS A 125 -4.33 2.83 -17.47
CA HIS A 125 -2.91 2.99 -17.71
C HIS A 125 -2.44 4.37 -17.25
N ILE A 126 -1.22 4.43 -16.72
CA ILE A 126 -0.50 5.68 -16.45
C ILE A 126 0.49 5.87 -17.60
N SER A 127 0.35 6.95 -18.35
CA SER A 127 1.30 7.26 -19.43
C SER A 127 2.66 7.69 -18.86
N GLU A 128 3.74 7.59 -19.64
CA GLU A 128 5.07 8.04 -19.18
C GLU A 128 5.06 9.53 -18.80
N ALA A 129 4.37 10.37 -19.58
CA ALA A 129 4.27 11.81 -19.30
C ALA A 129 3.51 12.09 -18.00
N GLU A 130 2.39 11.41 -17.79
CA GLU A 130 1.60 11.48 -16.56
C GLU A 130 2.39 11.00 -15.34
N GLY A 131 3.06 9.84 -15.45
CA GLY A 131 3.91 9.30 -14.40
C GLY A 131 5.04 10.24 -14.00
N ARG A 132 5.69 10.88 -14.98
CA ARG A 132 6.71 11.92 -14.71
C ARG A 132 6.13 13.14 -14.00
N LEU A 133 4.93 13.58 -14.36
CA LEU A 133 4.26 14.69 -13.66
C LEU A 133 3.95 14.33 -12.20
N LEU A 134 3.40 13.13 -11.96
CA LEU A 134 3.13 12.63 -10.61
C LEU A 134 4.40 12.51 -9.76
N LEU A 135 5.50 12.01 -10.35
CA LEU A 135 6.81 11.97 -9.69
C LEU A 135 7.31 13.37 -9.30
N GLN A 136 7.12 14.38 -10.17
CA GLN A 136 7.48 15.77 -9.87
C GLN A 136 6.66 16.36 -8.72
N LEU A 137 5.37 16.06 -8.64
CA LEU A 137 4.53 16.46 -7.50
C LEU A 137 4.99 15.83 -6.18
N LEU A 138 5.57 14.63 -6.25
CA LEU A 138 6.15 13.91 -5.11
C LEU A 138 7.62 14.32 -4.82
N GLY A 139 8.14 15.35 -5.49
CA GLY A 139 9.49 15.88 -5.27
C GLY A 139 10.61 15.11 -5.97
N VAL A 140 10.30 14.21 -6.92
CA VAL A 140 11.27 13.50 -7.75
C VAL A 140 11.44 14.22 -9.10
N PRO A 141 12.66 14.67 -9.47
CA PRO A 141 12.90 15.46 -10.68
C PRO A 141 12.74 14.69 -12.01
#